data_AF-A0A1Y4KXE2-F1
#
_entry.id   AF-A0A1Y4KXE2-F1
#
_cell.length_a   1.000
_cell.length_b   1.000
_cell.length_c   1.000
_cell.angle_alpha   90.00
_cell.angle_beta   90.00
_cell.angle_gamma   90.00
#
_symmetry.space_group_name_H-M   'P 1'
#
loop_
_entity.id
_entity.type
_entity.pdbx_description
1 polymer ?
#
loop_
_entity_poly.entity_id
_entity_poly.type
_entity_poly.pdbx_seq_one_letter_code
_entity_poly.pdbx_strand_id
1 'polypeptide(L)'
;MKTQKTTINLRTWMFLKITPAVLFWVYYWMCTRDSWSPAYMYIQTAIFAAAGLLVGYQISYAKRKDIFDEFAKENLKTTDSICLKIAYTLMIIAAVACIFSDFSGEIAGYCILTSILLLTILRAVIFSIIDKKGM
;
A
#
# COMPACT_ATOMS: atom_id res chain seq x y z
N MET A 1 6.42 1.60 -39.34
CA MET A 1 5.66 0.71 -38.43
C MET A 1 5.91 1.21 -37.00
N LYS A 2 5.03 2.06 -36.46
CA LYS A 2 5.18 2.64 -35.12
C LYS A 2 5.02 1.52 -34.09
N THR A 3 6.10 1.18 -33.40
CA THR A 3 6.06 0.26 -32.26
C THR A 3 5.10 0.82 -31.23
N GLN A 4 3.95 0.16 -31.07
CA GLN A 4 3.00 0.35 -29.98
C GLN A 4 3.72 0.05 -28.67
N LYS A 5 4.46 1.03 -28.14
CA LYS A 5 5.01 1.00 -26.80
C LYS A 5 3.79 1.10 -25.89
N THR A 6 3.31 -0.04 -25.38
CA THR A 6 2.25 -0.10 -24.37
C THR A 6 2.76 0.69 -23.16
N THR A 7 2.43 1.98 -23.14
CA THR A 7 2.65 2.89 -22.03
C THR A 7 1.75 2.36 -20.92
N ILE A 8 2.32 1.55 -20.03
CA ILE A 8 1.64 1.19 -18.81
C ILE A 8 1.33 2.52 -18.11
N ASN A 9 0.05 2.86 -18.08
CA ASN A 9 -0.45 4.08 -17.49
C ASN A 9 0.04 4.12 -16.03
N LEU A 10 0.86 5.12 -15.66
CA LEU A 10 1.50 5.25 -14.34
C LEU A 10 0.50 5.07 -13.20
N ARG A 11 -0.72 5.54 -13.43
CA ARG A 11 -1.87 5.39 -12.57
C ARG A 11 -2.13 3.92 -12.20
N THR A 12 -2.10 3.02 -13.17
CA THR A 12 -2.28 1.55 -12.97
C THR A 12 -1.16 0.96 -12.12
N TRP A 13 0.07 1.47 -12.27
CA TRP A 13 1.21 1.03 -11.47
C TRP A 13 1.13 1.50 -10.01
N MET A 14 0.58 2.71 -9.77
CA MET A 14 0.26 3.18 -8.42
C MET A 14 -0.80 2.30 -7.75
N PHE A 15 -1.84 1.88 -8.49
CA PHE A 15 -2.85 0.96 -7.96
C PHE A 15 -2.28 -0.43 -7.68
N LEU A 16 -1.31 -0.90 -8.48
CA LEU A 16 -0.61 -2.16 -8.22
C LEU A 16 0.17 -2.14 -6.89
N LYS A 17 0.63 -0.97 -6.43
CA LYS A 17 1.25 -0.81 -5.11
C LYS A 17 0.27 -0.91 -3.94
N ILE A 18 -1.03 -0.80 -4.17
CA ILE A 18 -2.07 -1.00 -3.14
C ILE A 18 -2.29 -2.49 -2.88
N THR A 19 -2.09 -3.34 -3.90
CA THR A 19 -2.26 -4.80 -3.82
C THR A 19 -1.58 -5.47 -2.61
N PRO A 20 -0.30 -5.22 -2.29
CA PRO A 20 0.33 -5.83 -1.12
C PRO A 20 -0.31 -5.40 0.21
N ALA A 21 -0.80 -4.17 0.33
CA ALA A 21 -1.45 -3.69 1.55
C ALA A 21 -2.81 -4.37 1.77
N VAL A 22 -3.60 -4.55 0.70
CA VAL A 22 -4.87 -5.30 0.74
C VAL A 22 -4.63 -6.76 1.11
N LEU A 23 -3.58 -7.35 0.53
CA LEU A 23 -3.22 -8.73 0.80
C LEU A 23 -2.81 -8.95 2.27
N PHE A 24 -2.09 -7.99 2.86
CA PHE A 24 -1.75 -7.99 4.29
C PHE A 24 -2.97 -7.83 5.21
N TRP A 25 -3.94 -7.01 4.81
CA TRP A 25 -5.18 -6.85 5.58
C TRP A 25 -6.02 -8.14 5.61
N VAL A 26 -6.13 -8.82 4.47
CA VAL A 26 -6.80 -10.14 4.36
C VAL A 26 -6.04 -11.21 5.15
N TYR A 27 -4.71 -11.19 5.14
CA TYR A 27 -3.89 -12.09 5.96
C TYR A 27 -4.19 -11.92 7.46
N TYR A 28 -4.27 -10.68 7.94
CA TYR A 28 -4.59 -10.41 9.34
C TYR A 28 -6.02 -10.80 9.72
N TRP A 29 -6.97 -10.59 8.81
CA TRP A 29 -8.34 -11.08 8.96
C TRP A 29 -8.40 -12.61 9.10
N MET A 30 -7.54 -13.34 8.39
CA MET A 30 -7.43 -14.79 8.55
C MET A 30 -6.80 -15.20 9.88
N CYS A 31 -5.85 -14.42 10.42
CA CYS A 31 -5.20 -14.72 11.70
C CYS A 31 -6.07 -14.45 12.93
N THR A 32 -7.00 -13.50 12.85
CA THR A 32 -7.90 -13.12 13.95
C THR A 32 -9.22 -13.90 13.95
N ARG A 33 -9.38 -14.86 13.02
CA ARG A 33 -10.59 -15.66 12.91
C ARG A 33 -10.42 -16.97 13.69
N ASP A 34 -11.26 -17.18 14.70
CA ASP A 34 -11.20 -18.33 15.63
C ASP A 34 -11.43 -19.72 15.02
N SER A 35 -11.84 -19.82 13.75
CA SER A 35 -12.08 -21.11 13.08
C SER A 35 -10.74 -21.75 12.65
N TRP A 36 -10.00 -22.32 13.61
CA TRP A 36 -8.69 -22.90 13.36
C TRP A 36 -8.80 -24.20 12.54
N SER A 37 -8.16 -24.22 11.36
CA SER A 37 -7.93 -25.42 10.56
C SER A 37 -6.48 -25.44 10.04
N PRO A 38 -5.82 -26.60 9.95
CA PRO A 38 -4.43 -26.69 9.49
C PRO A 38 -4.24 -26.23 8.03
N ALA A 39 -5.30 -26.20 7.22
CA ALA A 39 -5.28 -25.64 5.87
C ALA A 39 -4.92 -24.14 5.85
N TYR A 40 -5.24 -23.38 6.90
CA TYR A 40 -4.94 -21.95 6.97
C TYR A 40 -3.45 -21.65 7.03
N MET A 41 -2.63 -22.51 7.63
CA MET A 41 -1.18 -22.31 7.71
C MET A 41 -0.52 -22.34 6.32
N TYR A 42 -0.99 -23.24 5.45
CA TYR A 42 -0.53 -23.33 4.06
C TYR A 42 -0.97 -22.10 3.25
N ILE A 43 -2.21 -21.66 3.44
CA ILE A 43 -2.76 -20.47 2.78
C ILE A 43 -2.03 -19.21 3.23
N GLN A 44 -1.80 -19.05 4.53
CA GLN A 44 -1.04 -17.93 5.12
C GLN A 44 0.38 -17.85 4.56
N THR A 45 1.10 -18.97 4.53
CA THR A 45 2.46 -19.05 3.99
C THR A 45 2.48 -18.73 2.49
N ALA A 46 1.51 -19.23 1.73
CA ALA A 46 1.38 -18.95 0.31
C ALA A 46 1.07 -17.47 0.03
N ILE A 47 0.17 -16.86 0.82
CA ILE A 47 -0.16 -15.44 0.73
C ILE A 47 1.06 -14.58 1.05
N PHE A 48 1.82 -14.92 2.09
CA PHE A 48 3.01 -14.17 2.48
C PHE A 48 4.12 -14.29 1.43
N ALA A 49 4.36 -15.49 0.90
CA ALA A 49 5.31 -15.73 -0.18
C ALA A 49 4.90 -14.98 -1.46
N ALA A 50 3.62 -15.02 -1.83
CA ALA A 50 3.09 -14.28 -2.98
C ALA A 50 3.23 -12.76 -2.80
N ALA A 51 2.94 -12.24 -1.61
CA ALA A 51 3.15 -10.83 -1.28
C ALA A 51 4.61 -10.42 -1.45
N GLY A 52 5.55 -11.21 -0.93
CA GLY A 52 6.99 -10.99 -1.06
C GLY A 52 7.47 -11.00 -2.52
N LEU A 53 7.01 -11.98 -3.30
CA LEU A 53 7.31 -12.06 -4.74
C LEU A 53 6.74 -10.88 -5.52
N LEU A 54 5.51 -10.46 -5.22
CA LEU A 54 4.89 -9.29 -5.86
C LEU A 54 5.65 -8.00 -5.53
N VAL A 55 6.04 -7.79 -4.28
CA VAL A 55 6.85 -6.62 -3.88
C VAL A 55 8.22 -6.65 -4.55
N GLY A 56 8.89 -7.81 -4.55
CA GLY A 56 10.19 -7.98 -5.23
C GLY A 56 10.08 -7.73 -6.74
N TYR A 57 9.02 -8.21 -7.37
CA TYR A 57 8.72 -7.93 -8.78
C TYR A 57 8.49 -6.43 -9.01
N GLN A 58 7.69 -5.76 -8.17
CA GLN A 58 7.43 -4.33 -8.28
C GLN A 58 8.73 -3.50 -8.18
N ILE A 59 9.61 -3.82 -7.24
CA ILE A 59 10.91 -3.13 -7.06
C ILE A 59 11.82 -3.37 -8.27
N SER A 60 11.96 -4.62 -8.71
CA SER A 60 12.78 -4.97 -9.87
C SER A 60 12.26 -4.34 -11.17
N TYR A 61 10.94 -4.31 -11.34
CA TYR A 61 10.28 -3.70 -12.47
C TYR A 61 10.44 -2.17 -12.50
N ALA A 62 10.30 -1.51 -11.34
CA ALA A 62 10.56 -0.07 -11.17
C ALA A 62 11.99 0.31 -11.53
N LYS A 63 12.96 -0.59 -11.27
CA LYS A 63 14.39 -0.35 -11.53
C LYS A 63 14.78 -0.60 -13.00
N ARG A 64 14.12 -1.55 -13.68
CA ARG A 64 14.48 -1.98 -15.05
C ARG A 64 13.85 -1.14 -16.15
N LYS A 65 12.65 -0.62 -15.92
CA LYS A 65 12.05 0.35 -16.84
C LYS A 65 12.18 1.71 -16.16
N ASP A 66 12.73 2.69 -16.86
CA ASP A 66 12.59 4.11 -16.48
C ASP A 66 11.11 4.52 -16.68
N ILE A 67 10.21 3.89 -15.92
CA ILE A 67 8.76 4.10 -16.00
C ILE A 67 8.46 5.51 -15.49
N PHE A 68 9.24 5.96 -14.51
CA PHE A 68 9.12 7.29 -13.95
C PHE A 68 9.94 8.28 -14.76
N ASP A 69 9.27 8.93 -15.70
CA ASP A 69 9.72 10.21 -16.24
C ASP A 69 10.18 11.15 -15.11
N GLU A 70 11.12 12.04 -15.39
CA GLU A 70 11.69 13.01 -14.44
C GLU A 70 10.55 13.72 -13.68
N PHE A 71 9.52 14.16 -14.42
CA PHE A 71 8.30 14.78 -13.92
C PHE A 71 7.50 13.89 -12.96
N ALA A 72 7.38 12.59 -13.27
CA ALA A 72 6.66 11.66 -12.42
C ALA A 72 7.42 11.32 -11.13
N LYS A 73 8.77 11.32 -11.16
CA LYS A 73 9.59 11.18 -9.94
C LYS A 73 9.39 12.37 -9.01
N GLU A 74 9.32 13.57 -9.55
CA GLU A 74 9.11 14.80 -8.77
C GLU A 74 7.70 14.84 -8.17
N ASN A 75 6.68 14.56 -8.98
CA ASN A 75 5.29 14.47 -8.52
C ASN A 75 5.09 13.38 -7.45
N LEU A 76 5.80 12.25 -7.56
CA LEU A 76 5.82 11.22 -6.53
C LEU A 76 6.46 11.69 -5.23
N LYS A 77 7.59 12.41 -5.28
CA LYS A 77 8.26 12.94 -4.08
C LYS A 77 7.36 13.93 -3.35
N THR A 78 6.69 14.81 -4.09
CA THR A 78 5.73 15.76 -3.53
C THR A 78 4.53 15.04 -2.91
N THR A 79 3.98 14.03 -3.59
CA THR A 79 2.92 13.18 -3.04
C THR A 79 3.34 12.46 -1.77
N ASP A 80 4.54 11.89 -1.75
CA ASP A 80 5.08 11.14 -0.62
C ASP A 80 5.30 12.05 0.60
N SER A 81 5.82 13.26 0.39
CA SER A 81 5.98 14.27 1.44
C SER A 81 4.63 14.69 2.06
N ILE A 82 3.61 14.93 1.23
CA ILE A 82 2.25 15.24 1.71
C ILE A 82 1.66 14.04 2.47
N CYS A 83 1.78 12.84 1.91
CA CYS A 83 1.31 11.62 2.54
C CYS A 83 1.98 11.37 3.90
N LEU A 84 3.29 11.63 4.01
CA LEU A 84 4.06 11.43 5.23
C LEU A 84 3.66 12.43 6.32
N LYS A 85 3.38 13.69 5.96
CA LYS A 85 2.80 14.67 6.91
C LYS A 85 1.44 14.21 7.45
N ILE A 86 0.55 13.72 6.57
CA ILE A 86 -0.76 13.22 6.97
C ILE A 86 -0.62 11.96 7.84
N ALA A 87 0.27 11.04 7.47
CA ALA A 87 0.57 9.84 8.25
C ALA A 87 1.10 10.17 9.64
N TYR A 88 1.99 11.17 9.74
CA TYR A 88 2.52 11.64 11.02
C TYR A 88 1.42 12.20 11.92
N THR A 89 0.54 13.04 11.38
CA THR A 89 -0.62 13.55 12.13
C THR A 89 -1.55 12.42 12.58
N LEU A 90 -1.86 11.46 11.70
CA LEU A 90 -2.66 10.28 12.05
C LEU A 90 -2.02 9.45 13.17
N MET A 91 -0.69 9.23 13.11
CA MET A 91 0.03 8.49 14.15
C MET A 91 -0.03 9.19 15.51
N ILE A 92 0.06 10.52 15.57
CA ILE A 92 -0.10 11.27 16.82
C ILE A 92 -1.51 11.06 17.40
N ILE A 93 -2.55 11.18 16.55
CA ILE A 93 -3.94 10.99 16.99
C ILE A 93 -4.15 9.56 17.49
N ALA A 94 -3.62 8.55 16.78
CA ALA A 94 -3.70 7.15 17.19
C ALA A 94 -2.96 6.91 18.51
N ALA A 95 -1.77 7.48 18.70
CA ALA A 95 -1.01 7.36 19.95
C ALA A 95 -1.77 7.96 21.13
N VAL A 96 -2.41 9.12 20.95
CA VAL A 96 -3.26 9.75 21.98
C VAL A 96 -4.49 8.88 22.26
N ALA A 97 -5.15 8.34 21.22
CA ALA A 97 -6.30 7.46 21.38
C ALA A 97 -5.95 6.18 22.17
N CYS A 98 -4.75 5.62 21.96
CA CYS A 98 -4.25 4.47 22.72
C CYS A 98 -4.07 4.75 24.22
N ILE A 99 -3.89 6.00 24.63
CA ILE A 99 -3.79 6.37 26.06
C ILE A 99 -5.16 6.32 26.73
N PHE A 100 -6.22 6.66 25.99
CA PHE A 100 -7.58 6.79 26.53
C PHE A 100 -8.46 5.55 26.31
N SER A 101 -7.99 4.55 25.57
CA SER A 101 -8.76 3.34 25.23
C SER A 101 -7.99 2.07 25.55
N ASP A 102 -8.63 1.14 26.26
CA ASP A 102 -8.14 -0.24 26.42
C ASP A 102 -8.29 -0.97 25.08
N PHE A 103 -7.25 -0.92 24.25
CA PHE A 103 -7.20 -1.69 23.01
C PHE A 103 -6.79 -3.14 23.30
N SER A 104 -7.67 -4.09 23.00
CA SER A 104 -7.25 -5.49 22.80
C SER A 104 -6.27 -5.56 21.62
N GLY A 105 -5.26 -6.43 21.71
CA GLY A 105 -4.19 -6.53 20.69
C GLY A 105 -4.71 -6.77 19.26
N GLU A 106 -5.87 -7.40 19.13
CA GLU A 106 -6.58 -7.60 17.86
C GLU A 106 -7.09 -6.28 17.27
N ILE A 107 -7.73 -5.45 18.09
CA ILE A 107 -8.28 -4.16 17.68
C ILE A 107 -7.14 -3.19 17.32
N ALA A 108 -6.04 -3.23 18.08
CA ALA A 108 -4.84 -2.45 17.79
C ALA A 108 -4.24 -2.82 16.43
N GLY A 109 -4.12 -4.11 16.10
CA GLY A 109 -3.59 -4.54 14.81
C GLY A 109 -4.52 -4.19 13.65
N TYR A 110 -5.84 -4.29 13.82
CA TYR A 110 -6.79 -3.78 12.83
C TYR A 110 -6.63 -2.29 12.58
N CYS A 111 -6.52 -1.48 13.63
CA CYS A 111 -6.33 -0.03 13.54
C CYS A 111 -5.08 0.35 12.72
N ILE A 112 -3.98 -0.37 12.93
CA ILE A 112 -2.73 -0.17 12.18
C ILE A 112 -2.91 -0.54 10.71
N LEU A 113 -3.49 -1.71 10.42
CA LEU A 113 -3.64 -2.17 9.04
C LEU A 113 -4.63 -1.32 8.24
N THR A 114 -5.74 -0.91 8.86
CA THR A 114 -6.68 0.02 8.23
C THR A 114 -6.03 1.37 7.97
N SER A 115 -5.15 1.85 8.86
CA SER A 115 -4.39 3.09 8.66
C SER A 115 -3.41 2.98 7.48
N ILE A 116 -2.70 1.86 7.35
CA ILE A 116 -1.79 1.59 6.22
C ILE A 116 -2.58 1.52 4.91
N LEU A 117 -3.73 0.84 4.90
CA LEU A 117 -4.62 0.79 3.74
C LEU A 117 -5.12 2.19 3.36
N LEU A 118 -5.58 2.97 4.34
CA LEU A 118 -6.05 4.33 4.11
C LEU A 118 -4.95 5.21 3.51
N LEU A 119 -3.72 5.14 4.05
CA LEU A 119 -2.57 5.89 3.55
C LEU A 119 -2.18 5.48 2.13
N THR A 120 -2.19 4.18 1.81
CA THR A 120 -1.85 3.69 0.47
C THR A 120 -2.89 4.12 -0.58
N ILE A 121 -4.17 4.11 -0.22
CA ILE A 121 -5.25 4.64 -1.08
C ILE A 121 -5.10 6.15 -1.25
N LEU A 122 -4.87 6.89 -0.15
CA LEU A 122 -4.71 8.35 -0.18
C LEU A 122 -3.53 8.75 -1.09
N ARG A 123 -2.40 8.05 -0.99
CA ARG A 123 -1.23 8.25 -1.87
C ARG A 123 -1.60 8.08 -3.35
N ALA A 124 -2.38 7.05 -3.68
CA ALA A 124 -2.82 6.81 -5.05
C ALA A 124 -3.80 7.90 -5.56
N VAL A 125 -4.69 8.38 -4.68
CA VAL A 125 -5.64 9.47 -5.00
C VAL A 125 -4.90 10.79 -5.23
N ILE A 126 -4.01 11.20 -4.31
CA ILE A 126 -3.23 12.44 -4.43
C ILE A 126 -2.41 12.43 -5.72
N PHE A 127 -1.72 11.33 -6.00
CA PHE A 127 -0.98 11.17 -7.25
C PHE A 127 -1.90 11.29 -8.47
N SER A 128 -3.07 10.65 -8.45
CA SER A 128 -4.03 10.75 -9.55
C SER A 128 -4.59 12.16 -9.74
N ILE A 129 -4.63 13.00 -8.69
CA ILE A 129 -5.06 14.39 -8.79
C ILE A 129 -3.94 15.25 -9.41
N ILE A 130 -2.69 15.02 -9.01
CA ILE A 130 -1.52 15.73 -9.54
C ILE A 130 -1.32 15.39 -11.02
N ASP A 131 -1.41 14.10 -11.38
CA ASP A 131 -1.32 13.61 -12.77
C ASP A 131 -2.41 14.22 -13.67
N LYS A 132 -3.65 14.37 -13.16
CA LYS A 132 -4.75 15.04 -13.89
C LYS A 132 -4.56 16.54 -14.07
N LYS A 133 -3.82 17.20 -13.17
CA LYS A 133 -3.57 18.65 -13.24
C LYS A 133 -2.43 19.01 -14.20
N GLY A 134 -1.68 18.04 -14.70
CA GLY A 134 -0.71 18.23 -15.78
C GLY A 134 0.46 19.13 -15.40
N MET A 135 1.13 18.85 -14.29
CA MET A 135 2.52 19.28 -14.08
C MET A 135 3.46 18.15 -14.48
#